data_AF-A0A0Q5HH93-F1
#
_entry.id   AF-A0A0Q5HH93-F1
#
_cell.length_a   1.000
_cell.length_b   1.000
_cell.length_c   1.000
_cell.angle_alpha   90.00
_cell.angle_beta   90.00
_cell.angle_gamma   90.00
#
_symmetry.space_group_name_H-M   'P 1'
#
loop_
_entity.id
_entity.type
_entity.pdbx_description
1 polymer ?
#
loop_
_entity_poly.entity_id
_entity_poly.type
_entity_poly.pdbx_seq_one_letter_code
_entity_poly.pdbx_strand_id
1 'polypeptide(L)' 'MMTTTTTTNHTATQTAAPLRRTRPPKRKTRITIYLDDEVLNEFRDLSERCGTGYQTLINAALRTRLTAAGAEPSLL' A
#
# COMPACT_ATOMS: atom_id res chain seq x y z
N MET A 1 -36.46 40.35 -4.53
CA MET A 1 -36.62 39.21 -3.60
C MET A 1 -35.62 38.14 -4.02
N MET A 2 -34.43 38.09 -3.40
CA MET A 2 -33.41 37.07 -3.67
C MET A 2 -32.91 36.53 -2.32
N THR A 3 -33.02 35.22 -2.11
CA THR A 3 -32.55 34.49 -0.93
C THR A 3 -31.17 33.89 -1.22
N THR A 4 -30.20 34.08 -0.33
CA THR A 4 -28.94 33.32 -0.33
C THR A 4 -28.55 32.94 1.09
N THR A 5 -28.30 31.65 1.29
CA THR A 5 -27.62 31.07 2.44
C THR A 5 -26.46 30.24 1.90
N THR A 6 -25.27 30.27 2.52
CA THR A 6 -24.34 29.13 2.61
C THR A 6 -23.16 29.51 3.51
N THR A 7 -22.92 28.67 4.52
CA THR A 7 -21.73 28.64 5.40
C THR A 7 -21.01 27.33 5.13
N THR A 8 -19.67 27.30 5.09
CA THR A 8 -18.82 26.17 5.56
C THR A 8 -17.36 26.61 5.54
N ASN A 9 -16.61 26.32 6.61
CA ASN A 9 -15.20 26.69 6.77
C ASN A 9 -14.52 25.65 7.66
N HIS A 10 -13.42 24.98 7.24
CA HIS A 10 -12.50 24.30 8.16
C HIS A 10 -11.07 24.16 7.58
N THR A 11 -10.10 24.55 8.41
CA THR A 11 -8.64 24.53 8.22
C THR A 11 -8.02 23.74 9.37
N ALA A 12 -6.93 22.98 9.15
CA ALA A 12 -5.84 22.82 10.13
C ALA A 12 -4.62 22.06 9.57
N THR A 13 -3.45 22.61 9.82
CA THR A 13 -2.07 22.20 9.48
C THR A 13 -1.45 21.26 10.52
N GLN A 14 -0.47 20.42 10.16
CA GLN A 14 0.20 19.47 11.07
C GLN A 14 1.74 19.55 11.01
N THR A 15 2.38 19.56 12.19
CA THR A 15 3.81 19.81 12.51
C THR A 15 4.63 18.50 12.61
N ALA A 16 5.94 18.52 12.25
CA ALA A 16 6.85 17.36 12.09
C ALA A 16 7.40 16.73 13.41
N ALA A 17 7.68 15.40 13.41
CA ALA A 17 8.16 14.59 14.55
C ALA A 17 9.33 13.60 14.20
N PRO A 18 10.19 13.15 15.15
CA PRO A 18 11.49 12.51 14.87
C PRO A 18 11.46 10.98 14.67
N LEU A 19 12.47 10.45 13.96
CA LEU A 19 12.54 9.07 13.44
C LEU A 19 12.87 8.01 14.52
N ARG A 20 11.88 7.24 14.95
CA ARG A 20 12.05 6.05 15.80
C ARG A 20 12.57 4.87 14.95
N ARG A 21 13.77 4.36 15.24
CA ARG A 21 14.39 3.25 14.49
C ARG A 21 13.68 1.91 14.77
N THR A 22 12.69 1.59 13.96
CA THR A 22 12.00 0.29 13.95
C THR A 22 12.92 -0.81 13.42
N ARG A 23 13.08 -1.92 14.14
CA ARG A 23 13.82 -3.10 13.62
C ARG A 23 13.08 -3.67 12.39
N PRO A 24 13.81 -4.13 11.35
CA PRO A 24 13.17 -4.67 10.16
C PRO A 24 12.30 -5.89 10.47
N PRO A 25 11.13 -6.03 9.83
CA PRO A 25 10.34 -7.25 9.92
C PRO A 25 11.17 -8.46 9.44
N LYS A 26 11.28 -9.51 10.27
CA LYS A 26 12.05 -10.72 9.94
C LYS A 26 11.52 -11.30 8.62
N ARG A 27 12.45 -11.65 7.71
CA ARG A 27 12.19 -12.23 6.37
C ARG A 27 11.53 -11.29 5.33
N LYS A 28 11.52 -9.98 5.56
CA LYS A 28 11.08 -8.99 4.57
C LYS A 28 12.15 -7.94 4.34
N THR A 29 12.60 -7.83 3.11
CA THR A 29 13.56 -6.81 2.67
C THR A 29 12.80 -5.60 2.14
N ARG A 30 13.14 -4.38 2.60
CA ARG A 30 12.62 -3.14 2.02
C ARG A 30 13.41 -2.87 0.73
N ILE A 31 12.71 -2.75 -0.39
CA ILE A 31 13.27 -2.44 -1.69
C ILE A 31 12.56 -1.21 -2.28
N THR A 32 13.24 -0.51 -3.18
CA THR A 32 12.64 0.54 -4.02
C THR A 32 12.56 -0.01 -5.43
N ILE A 33 11.34 -0.10 -5.97
CA ILE A 33 11.08 -0.56 -7.33
C ILE A 33 10.08 0.38 -7.99
N TYR A 34 10.15 0.52 -9.31
CA TYR A 34 9.05 1.07 -10.08
C TYR A 34 8.02 -0.02 -10.30
N LEU A 35 6.75 0.34 -10.14
CA LEU A 35 5.59 -0.49 -10.42
C LEU A 35 4.62 0.38 -11.19
N ASP A 36 4.01 -0.16 -12.24
CA ASP A 36 3.08 0.59 -13.07
C ASP A 36 1.88 1.06 -12.23
N ASP A 37 1.40 2.28 -12.54
CA ASP A 37 0.38 2.95 -11.74
C ASP A 37 -0.95 2.18 -11.77
N GLU A 38 -1.30 1.60 -12.91
CA GLU A 38 -2.49 0.77 -13.06
C GLU A 38 -2.43 -0.47 -12.16
N VAL A 39 -1.27 -1.11 -12.07
CA VAL A 39 -1.09 -2.29 -11.21
C VAL A 39 -1.23 -1.88 -9.75
N LEU A 40 -0.61 -0.76 -9.35
CA LEU A 40 -0.72 -0.26 -7.99
C LEU A 40 -2.17 0.11 -7.63
N ASN A 41 -2.92 0.73 -8.54
CA ASN A 41 -4.31 1.13 -8.33
C ASN A 41 -5.21 -0.10 -8.11
N GLU A 42 -5.11 -1.11 -8.97
CA GLU A 42 -5.91 -2.33 -8.86
C GLU A 42 -5.70 -3.04 -7.50
N PHE A 43 -4.45 -3.13 -7.04
CA PHE A 43 -4.15 -3.74 -5.74
C PHE A 43 -4.60 -2.87 -4.56
N ARG A 44 -4.70 -1.55 -4.71
CA ARG A 44 -5.29 -0.65 -3.68
C ARG A 44 -6.78 -0.90 -3.57
N ASP A 45 -7.50 -0.90 -4.68
CA ASP A 45 -8.95 -1.16 -4.69
C ASP A 45 -9.27 -2.55 -4.15
N LEU A 46 -8.46 -3.56 -4.50
CA LEU A 46 -8.58 -4.90 -3.94
C LEU A 46 -8.29 -4.92 -2.43
N SER A 47 -7.30 -4.16 -1.97
CA SER A 47 -6.96 -4.08 -0.55
C SER A 47 -8.10 -3.52 0.32
N GLU A 48 -8.81 -2.52 -0.20
CA GLU A 48 -9.95 -1.91 0.48
C GLU A 48 -11.12 -2.89 0.60
N ARG A 49 -11.41 -3.63 -0.47
CA ARG A 49 -12.47 -4.64 -0.50
C ARG A 49 -12.17 -5.83 0.41
N CYS A 50 -10.91 -6.27 0.45
CA CYS A 50 -10.50 -7.46 1.23
C CYS A 50 -10.06 -7.13 2.67
N GLY A 51 -9.96 -5.85 3.04
CA GLY A 51 -9.47 -5.42 4.35
C GLY A 51 -8.01 -5.82 4.65
N THR A 52 -7.22 -6.10 3.61
CA THR A 52 -5.82 -6.55 3.74
C THR A 52 -4.92 -5.64 2.92
N GLY A 53 -3.81 -5.15 3.49
CA GLY A 53 -2.98 -4.15 2.82
C GLY A 53 -2.45 -4.56 1.44
N TYR A 54 -2.44 -3.61 0.48
CA TYR A 54 -2.07 -3.83 -0.92
C TYR A 54 -0.69 -4.48 -1.10
N GLN A 55 0.30 -4.13 -0.26
CA GLN A 55 1.64 -4.74 -0.33
C GLN A 55 1.62 -6.25 -0.05
N THR A 56 0.75 -6.71 0.84
CA THR A 56 0.59 -8.13 1.15
C THR A 56 0.00 -8.87 -0.06
N LEU A 57 -0.99 -8.26 -0.71
CA LEU A 57 -1.63 -8.81 -1.91
C LEU A 57 -0.65 -8.90 -3.09
N ILE A 58 0.13 -7.86 -3.33
CA ILE A 58 1.20 -7.86 -4.34
C ILE A 58 2.19 -8.99 -4.06
N ASN A 59 2.68 -9.10 -2.82
CA ASN A 59 3.62 -10.16 -2.47
C ASN A 59 3.02 -11.57 -2.64
N ALA A 60 1.74 -11.76 -2.33
CA ALA A 60 1.05 -13.02 -2.54
C ALA A 60 0.97 -13.36 -4.04
N ALA A 61 0.58 -12.40 -4.88
CA ALA A 61 0.53 -12.58 -6.34
C ALA A 61 1.91 -12.96 -6.91
N LEU A 62 2.98 -12.26 -6.48
CA LEU A 62 4.34 -12.59 -6.89
C LEU A 62 4.73 -14.02 -6.48
N ARG A 63 4.39 -14.46 -5.25
CA ARG A 63 4.65 -15.84 -4.82
C ARG A 63 3.89 -16.86 -5.67
N THR A 64 2.61 -16.62 -5.93
CA THR A 64 1.81 -17.49 -6.80
C THR A 64 2.43 -17.63 -8.18
N ARG A 65 2.95 -16.54 -8.76
CA ARG A 65 3.65 -16.57 -10.05
C ARG A 65 4.93 -17.41 -9.97
N LEU A 66 5.72 -17.28 -8.91
CA LEU A 66 6.94 -18.08 -8.74
C LEU A 66 6.62 -19.58 -8.59
N THR A 67 5.60 -19.93 -7.79
CA THR A 67 5.14 -21.32 -7.67
C THR A 67 4.61 -21.87 -9.00
N ALA A 68 3.85 -21.07 -9.75
CA ALA A 68 3.33 -21.47 -11.06
C ALA A 68 4.43 -21.59 -12.12
N ALA A 69 5.50 -20.80 -12.02
CA ALA A 69 6.65 -20.88 -12.92
C ALA A 69 7.59 -22.06 -12.60
N GLY A 70 7.24 -22.93 -11.65
CA GLY A 70 8.09 -24.03 -11.22
C GLY A 70 9.39 -23.56 -10.58
N ALA A 71 9.43 -22.32 -10.05
CA ALA A 71 10.54 -21.90 -9.22
C ALA A 71 10.44 -22.72 -7.92
N GLU A 72 11.07 -23.89 -7.94
CA GLU A 72 11.39 -24.65 -6.75
C GLU A 72 11.93 -23.65 -5.72
N PRO A 73 11.39 -23.59 -4.50
CA PRO A 73 12.02 -22.84 -3.45
C PRO A 73 13.34 -23.56 -3.18
N SER A 74 14.41 -23.16 -3.87
CA SER A 74 15.72 -23.75 -3.69
C SER A 74 16.05 -23.62 -2.20
N LEU A 75 16.20 -24.79 -1.58
CA LEU A 75 16.39 -25.07 -0.16
C LEU A 75 17.09 -23.93 0.61
N LEU A 76 16.43 -23.47 1.68
CA LEU A 76 16.90 -23.51 3.08
C LEU A 76 15.77 -23.10 4.04
#